data_AF-A0A0G0PDP4-F1
#
_entry.id   AF-A0A0G0PDP4-F1
#
_cell.length_a   1.000
_cell.length_b   1.000
_cell.length_c   1.000
_cell.angle_alpha   90.00
_cell.angle_beta   90.00
_cell.angle_gamma   90.00
#
_symmetry.space_group_name_H-M   'P 1'
#
loop_
_entity.id
_entity.type
_entity.pdbx_description
1 polymer ?
#
loop_
_entity_poly.entity_id
_entity_poly.type
_entity_poly.pdbx_seq_one_letter_code
_entity_poly.pdbx_strand_id
1 'polypeptide(L)'
;MRAYINKAVGLAKSQSARDTYVLFGGNIVSAFLGFLFTLIIARGLSVGDFGVFSAVNNLVTIISSVADIGISAGLVSFVASFTAKGDKENAWRYLKASLVARLVVVSLLSLALLAFAPIVAKRLLASSDINMVYWSVVLSFGLMFWGYFPSALQAYKRFVASISVDISLGIIRVLAVGSFFFAGGRCVGSYLSRCIFFNNRHTGRSLLQAPSFFGLGRSK
;
A
#
# COMPACT_ATOMS: atom_id res chain seq x y z
N MET A 1 44.44 9.41 15.37
CA MET A 1 43.55 9.48 14.19
C MET A 1 43.32 8.10 13.54
N ARG A 2 44.37 7.32 13.20
CA ARG A 2 44.23 5.97 12.61
C ARG A 2 43.38 4.98 13.43
N ALA A 3 43.44 5.03 14.76
CA ALA A 3 42.63 4.18 15.64
C ALA A 3 41.10 4.43 15.49
N TYR A 4 40.69 5.69 15.33
CA TYR A 4 39.28 6.04 15.10
C TYR A 4 38.82 5.62 13.70
N ILE A 5 39.69 5.75 12.69
CA ILE A 5 39.42 5.30 11.32
C ILE A 5 39.24 3.78 11.29
N ASN A 6 40.12 3.01 11.93
CA ASN A 6 40.01 1.56 11.99
C ASN A 6 38.75 1.10 12.73
N LYS A 7 38.36 1.82 13.78
CA LYS A 7 37.10 1.55 14.50
C LYS A 7 35.88 1.84 13.62
N ALA A 8 35.89 2.94 12.86
CA ALA A 8 34.83 3.28 11.91
C ALA A 8 34.73 2.24 10.78
N VAL A 9 35.85 1.82 10.21
CA VAL A 9 35.90 0.76 9.18
C VAL A 9 35.42 -0.58 9.73
N GLY A 10 35.75 -0.91 10.99
CA GLY A 10 35.27 -2.10 11.67
C GLY A 10 33.75 -2.10 11.86
N LEU A 11 33.16 -0.96 12.24
CA LEU A 11 31.72 -0.80 12.36
C LEU A 11 31.01 -0.90 11.00
N ALA A 12 31.57 -0.30 9.95
CA ALA A 12 31.02 -0.36 8.60
C ALA A 12 31.01 -1.78 8.00
N LYS A 13 31.94 -2.64 8.43
CA LYS A 13 32.00 -4.06 8.03
C LYS A 13 31.23 -5.01 8.95
N SER A 14 30.59 -4.49 10.00
CA SER A 14 29.85 -5.32 10.96
C SER A 14 28.59 -5.93 10.34
N GLN A 15 28.08 -6.99 10.96
CA GLN A 15 26.82 -7.63 10.54
C GLN A 15 25.65 -6.63 10.58
N SER A 16 25.57 -5.78 11.62
CA SER A 16 24.53 -4.75 11.73
C SER A 16 24.57 -3.71 10.60
N ALA A 17 25.78 -3.33 10.16
CA ALA A 17 25.93 -2.44 9.01
C ALA A 17 25.46 -3.11 7.72
N ARG A 18 25.81 -4.39 7.51
CA ARG A 18 25.32 -5.18 6.37
C ARG A 18 23.80 -5.28 6.35
N ASP A 19 23.17 -5.60 7.48
CA ASP A 19 21.72 -5.71 7.60
C ASP A 19 21.03 -4.36 7.30
N THR A 20 21.66 -3.25 7.74
CA THR A 20 21.22 -1.89 7.44
C THR A 20 21.36 -1.56 5.95
N TYR A 21 22.48 -1.90 5.32
CA TYR A 21 22.67 -1.69 3.87
C TYR A 21 21.66 -2.48 3.04
N VAL A 22 21.36 -3.70 3.47
CA VAL A 22 20.34 -4.56 2.86
C VAL A 22 18.98 -3.85 2.96
N LEU A 23 18.53 -3.47 4.16
CA LEU A 23 17.27 -2.73 4.34
C LEU A 23 17.21 -1.42 3.56
N PHE A 24 18.28 -0.63 3.60
CA PHE A 24 18.34 0.65 2.92
C PHE A 24 18.26 0.50 1.39
N GLY A 25 19.06 -0.40 0.82
CA GLY A 25 19.02 -0.70 -0.62
C GLY A 25 17.66 -1.25 -1.06
N GLY A 26 17.08 -2.16 -0.26
CA GLY A 26 15.73 -2.69 -0.48
C GLY A 26 14.66 -1.61 -0.48
N ASN A 27 14.72 -0.68 0.48
CA ASN A 27 13.79 0.43 0.59
C ASN A 27 13.90 1.41 -0.58
N ILE A 28 15.12 1.65 -1.11
CA ILE A 28 15.30 2.45 -2.32
C ILE A 28 14.58 1.79 -3.51
N VAL A 29 14.75 0.48 -3.70
CA VAL A 29 14.08 -0.25 -4.78
C VAL A 29 12.55 -0.21 -4.60
N SER A 30 12.07 -0.42 -3.37
CA SER A 30 10.64 -0.36 -3.05
C SER A 30 10.05 1.03 -3.33
N ALA A 31 10.75 2.10 -2.93
CA ALA A 31 10.36 3.48 -3.21
C ALA A 31 10.33 3.78 -4.72
N PHE A 32 11.33 3.28 -5.46
CA PHE A 32 11.37 3.43 -6.92
C PHE A 32 10.19 2.71 -7.60
N LEU A 33 9.84 1.49 -7.17
CA LEU A 33 8.66 0.78 -7.66
C LEU A 33 7.36 1.51 -7.32
N GLY A 34 7.26 2.08 -6.11
CA GLY A 34 6.14 2.93 -5.71
C GLY A 34 6.00 4.17 -6.61
N PHE A 35 7.12 4.82 -6.92
CA PHE A 35 7.17 5.94 -7.86
C PHE A 35 6.69 5.55 -9.26
N LEU A 36 7.18 4.42 -9.80
CA LEU A 36 6.73 3.91 -11.10
C LEU A 36 5.23 3.63 -11.11
N PHE A 37 4.71 2.99 -10.08
CA PHE A 37 3.27 2.75 -9.92
C PHE A 37 2.48 4.06 -9.95
N THR A 38 2.89 5.06 -9.17
CA THR A 38 2.24 6.37 -9.14
C THR A 38 2.31 7.07 -10.50
N LEU A 39 3.45 6.99 -11.21
CA LEU A 39 3.63 7.59 -12.53
C LEU A 39 2.68 6.97 -13.57
N ILE A 40 2.55 5.64 -13.58
CA ILE A 40 1.65 4.94 -14.53
C ILE A 40 0.20 5.30 -14.23
N ILE A 41 -0.21 5.29 -12.95
CA ILE A 41 -1.56 5.66 -12.53
C ILE A 41 -1.88 7.13 -12.90
N ALA A 42 -0.97 8.06 -12.61
CA ALA A 42 -1.16 9.49 -12.90
C ALA A 42 -1.32 9.77 -14.41
N ARG A 43 -0.69 8.94 -15.27
CA ARG A 43 -0.84 9.04 -16.74
C ARG A 43 -2.10 8.36 -17.27
N GLY A 44 -2.64 7.37 -16.53
CA GLY A 44 -3.81 6.59 -16.94
C GLY A 44 -5.16 7.12 -16.44
N LEU A 45 -5.16 7.99 -15.42
CA LEU A 45 -6.37 8.55 -14.81
C LEU A 45 -6.57 10.02 -15.21
N SER A 46 -7.81 10.49 -15.17
CA SER A 46 -8.10 11.92 -15.20
C SER A 46 -7.58 12.60 -13.92
N VAL A 47 -7.40 13.94 -13.96
CA VAL A 47 -6.94 14.70 -12.78
C VAL A 47 -7.88 14.50 -11.58
N GLY A 48 -9.20 14.45 -11.83
CA GLY A 48 -10.20 14.22 -10.78
C GLY A 48 -10.10 12.83 -10.16
N ASP A 49 -10.02 11.79 -11.01
CA ASP A 49 -9.92 10.39 -10.54
C ASP A 49 -8.60 10.16 -9.79
N PHE A 50 -7.50 10.75 -10.26
CA PHE A 50 -6.21 10.68 -9.58
C PHE A 50 -6.24 11.36 -8.21
N GLY A 51 -6.99 12.47 -8.08
CA GLY A 51 -7.22 13.14 -6.80
C GLY A 51 -7.92 12.24 -5.79
N VAL A 52 -9.02 11.58 -6.19
CA VAL A 52 -9.76 10.64 -5.34
C VAL A 52 -8.89 9.43 -4.98
N PHE A 53 -8.18 8.85 -5.96
CA PHE A 53 -7.25 7.74 -5.72
C PHE A 53 -6.17 8.10 -4.70
N SER A 54 -5.57 9.28 -4.84
CA SER A 54 -4.54 9.78 -3.93
C SER A 54 -5.09 10.00 -2.51
N ALA A 55 -6.31 10.52 -2.39
CA ALA A 55 -6.99 10.69 -1.11
C ALA A 55 -7.26 9.35 -0.43
N VAL A 56 -7.75 8.35 -1.17
CA VAL A 56 -7.94 6.97 -0.67
C VAL A 56 -6.60 6.37 -0.23
N ASN A 57 -5.56 6.46 -1.05
CA ASN A 57 -4.25 5.92 -0.71
C ASN A 57 -3.68 6.57 0.55
N ASN A 58 -3.77 7.89 0.68
CA ASN A 58 -3.32 8.62 1.86
C ASN A 58 -4.11 8.21 3.11
N LEU A 59 -5.43 8.08 3.01
CA LEU A 59 -6.28 7.61 4.10
C LEU A 59 -5.85 6.22 4.57
N VAL A 60 -5.64 5.29 3.64
CA VAL A 60 -5.16 3.93 3.93
C VAL A 60 -3.76 3.95 4.57
N THR A 61 -2.85 4.81 4.11
CA THR A 61 -1.52 4.99 4.72
C THR A 61 -1.61 5.51 6.15
N ILE A 62 -2.48 6.47 6.42
CA ILE A 62 -2.72 7.00 7.77
C ILE A 62 -3.24 5.88 8.68
N ILE A 63 -4.27 5.14 8.24
CA ILE A 63 -4.82 4.00 9.00
C ILE A 63 -3.73 2.98 9.30
N SER A 64 -2.90 2.63 8.31
CA SER A 64 -1.82 1.66 8.48
C SER A 64 -0.76 2.14 9.48
N SER A 65 -0.44 3.44 9.47
CA SER A 65 0.54 4.04 10.38
C SER A 65 0.00 4.11 11.82
N VAL A 66 -1.27 4.46 11.99
CA VAL A 66 -1.95 4.46 13.30
C VAL A 66 -2.18 3.03 13.79
N ALA A 67 -2.41 2.06 12.90
CA ALA A 67 -2.54 0.67 13.32
C ALA A 67 -1.21 0.07 13.82
N ASP A 68 -0.08 0.61 13.36
CA ASP A 68 1.24 0.08 13.68
C ASP A 68 1.86 0.70 14.95
N ILE A 69 1.15 1.54 15.74
CA ILE A 69 1.66 2.29 16.94
C ILE A 69 2.74 1.51 17.71
N GLY A 70 4.01 1.70 17.31
CA GLY A 70 5.17 1.00 17.87
C GLY A 70 5.20 -0.54 17.74
N ILE A 71 4.20 -1.19 17.12
CA ILE A 71 4.07 -2.64 17.03
C ILE A 71 5.24 -3.24 16.25
N SER A 72 5.54 -2.72 15.06
CA SER A 72 6.65 -3.24 14.26
C SER A 72 8.01 -3.07 14.96
N ALA A 73 8.25 -1.92 15.60
CA ALA A 73 9.50 -1.67 16.33
C ALA A 73 9.62 -2.56 17.57
N GLY A 74 8.53 -2.70 18.35
CA GLY A 74 8.45 -3.60 19.49
C GLY A 74 8.66 -5.06 19.08
N LEU A 75 8.04 -5.49 17.98
CA LEU A 75 8.19 -6.82 17.44
C LEU A 75 9.65 -7.13 17.14
N VAL A 76 10.35 -6.26 16.40
CA VAL A 76 11.77 -6.45 16.07
C VAL A 76 12.65 -6.52 17.32
N SER A 77 12.42 -5.66 18.31
CA SER A 77 13.22 -5.60 19.53
C SER A 77 12.97 -6.81 20.47
N PHE A 78 11.71 -7.03 20.84
CA PHE A 78 11.35 -8.04 21.84
C PHE A 78 11.52 -9.47 21.31
N VAL A 79 11.09 -9.76 20.08
CA VAL A 79 11.25 -11.11 19.52
C VAL A 79 12.72 -11.43 19.27
N ALA A 80 13.53 -10.48 18.82
CA ALA A 80 14.98 -10.70 18.69
C ALA A 80 15.62 -10.98 20.06
N SER A 81 15.21 -10.27 21.11
CA SER A 81 15.69 -10.47 22.49
C SER A 81 15.30 -11.84 23.06
N PHE A 82 14.03 -12.25 22.95
CA PHE A 82 13.58 -13.58 23.39
C PHE A 82 14.26 -14.70 22.61
N THR A 83 14.40 -14.54 21.28
CA THR A 83 15.08 -15.52 20.42
C THR A 83 16.55 -15.66 20.80
N ALA A 84 17.24 -14.55 21.12
CA ALA A 84 18.64 -14.58 21.56
C ALA A 84 18.83 -15.29 22.91
N LYS A 85 17.81 -15.25 23.78
CA LYS A 85 17.79 -15.98 25.07
C LYS A 85 17.37 -17.44 24.94
N GLY A 86 17.03 -17.92 23.74
CA GLY A 86 16.52 -19.27 23.51
C GLY A 86 15.04 -19.45 23.87
N ASP A 87 14.35 -18.38 24.27
CA ASP A 87 12.96 -18.39 24.71
C ASP A 87 12.00 -18.28 23.51
N LYS A 88 11.89 -19.37 22.76
CA LYS A 88 11.06 -19.44 21.55
C LYS A 88 9.57 -19.32 21.86
N GLU A 89 9.15 -19.74 23.05
CA GLU A 89 7.74 -19.69 23.44
C GLU A 89 7.28 -18.24 23.60
N ASN A 90 8.01 -17.42 24.37
CA ASN A 90 7.64 -16.02 24.54
C ASN A 90 7.81 -15.21 23.26
N ALA A 91 8.80 -15.53 22.42
CA ALA A 91 8.92 -14.96 21.08
C ALA A 91 7.65 -15.20 20.23
N TRP A 92 7.14 -16.43 20.23
CA TRP A 92 5.93 -16.78 19.49
C TRP A 92 4.66 -16.15 20.07
N ARG A 93 4.55 -16.10 21.40
CA ARG A 93 3.43 -15.43 22.09
C ARG A 93 3.41 -13.93 21.76
N TYR A 94 4.57 -13.27 21.76
CA TYR A 94 4.67 -11.86 21.42
C TYR A 94 4.30 -11.60 19.95
N LEU A 95 4.75 -12.46 19.04
CA LEU A 95 4.39 -12.39 17.62
C LEU A 95 2.87 -12.50 17.44
N LYS A 96 2.22 -13.51 18.02
CA LYS A 96 0.76 -13.63 17.99
C LYS A 96 0.05 -12.41 18.60
N ALA A 97 0.49 -11.95 19.77
CA ALA A 97 -0.10 -10.81 20.44
C ALA A 97 -0.01 -9.53 19.59
N SER A 98 1.13 -9.30 18.94
CA SER A 98 1.34 -8.14 18.07
C SER A 98 0.43 -8.16 16.83
N LEU A 99 0.21 -9.33 16.22
CA LEU A 99 -0.71 -9.50 15.10
C LEU A 99 -2.16 -9.24 15.53
N VAL A 100 -2.57 -9.82 16.66
CA VAL A 100 -3.92 -9.62 17.21
C VAL A 100 -4.15 -8.15 17.57
N ALA A 101 -3.19 -7.51 18.22
CA ALA A 101 -3.26 -6.09 18.55
C ALA A 101 -3.44 -5.24 17.28
N ARG A 102 -2.61 -5.47 16.25
CA ARG A 102 -2.72 -4.77 14.97
C ARG A 102 -4.07 -5.00 14.30
N LEU A 103 -4.57 -6.24 14.30
CA LEU A 103 -5.88 -6.58 13.76
C LEU A 103 -7.02 -5.88 14.49
N VAL A 104 -6.98 -5.83 15.82
CA VAL A 104 -7.97 -5.11 16.63
C VAL A 104 -7.96 -3.63 16.28
N VAL A 105 -6.80 -2.99 16.21
CA VAL A 105 -6.70 -1.55 15.87
C VAL A 105 -7.21 -1.28 14.46
N VAL A 106 -6.80 -2.06 13.45
CA VAL A 106 -7.32 -1.91 12.07
C VAL A 106 -8.83 -2.11 12.02
N SER A 107 -9.35 -3.08 12.77
CA SER A 107 -10.79 -3.35 12.81
C SER A 107 -11.57 -2.19 13.45
N LEU A 108 -11.07 -1.63 14.56
CA LEU A 108 -11.69 -0.47 15.21
C LEU A 108 -11.67 0.77 14.31
N LEU A 109 -10.54 1.05 13.64
CA LEU A 109 -10.43 2.16 12.69
C LEU A 109 -11.36 1.95 11.49
N SER A 110 -11.43 0.73 10.96
CA SER A 110 -12.32 0.37 9.86
C SER A 110 -13.79 0.53 10.24
N LEU A 111 -14.19 0.11 11.43
CA LEU A 111 -15.55 0.32 11.94
C LEU A 111 -15.88 1.82 12.07
N ALA A 112 -14.93 2.63 12.55
CA ALA A 112 -15.11 4.08 12.61
C ALA A 112 -15.29 4.69 11.21
N LEU A 113 -14.50 4.27 10.23
CA LEU A 113 -14.65 4.70 8.83
C LEU A 113 -16.02 4.35 8.25
N LEU A 114 -16.53 3.15 8.55
CA LEU A 114 -17.85 2.72 8.10
C LEU A 114 -18.98 3.51 8.79
N ALA A 115 -18.87 3.74 10.10
CA ALA A 115 -19.85 4.51 10.86
C ALA A 115 -19.97 5.96 10.37
N PHE A 116 -18.84 6.57 9.97
CA PHE A 116 -18.78 7.93 9.45
C PHE A 116 -18.62 8.00 7.93
N ALA A 117 -18.94 6.92 7.20
CA ALA A 117 -18.73 6.80 5.75
C ALA A 117 -19.21 8.01 4.92
N PRO A 118 -20.42 8.57 5.10
CA PRO A 118 -20.86 9.71 4.29
C PRO A 118 -20.04 10.98 4.54
N ILE A 119 -19.54 11.17 5.77
CA ILE A 119 -18.70 12.31 6.12
C ILE A 119 -17.30 12.12 5.54
N VAL A 120 -16.73 10.91 5.68
CA VAL A 120 -15.43 10.55 5.14
C VAL A 120 -15.41 10.72 3.62
N ALA A 121 -16.41 10.21 2.90
CA ALA A 121 -16.49 10.33 1.44
C ALA A 121 -16.47 11.80 0.99
N LYS A 122 -17.31 12.65 1.59
CA LYS A 122 -17.45 14.06 1.17
C LYS A 122 -16.30 14.95 1.61
N ARG A 123 -15.82 14.78 2.86
CA ARG A 123 -14.82 15.69 3.47
C ARG A 123 -13.39 15.24 3.26
N LEU A 124 -13.11 13.94 3.35
CA LEU A 124 -11.75 13.41 3.25
C LEU A 124 -11.41 12.95 1.82
N LEU A 125 -12.36 12.32 1.13
CA LEU A 125 -12.13 11.77 -0.22
C LEU A 125 -12.55 12.72 -1.35
N ALA A 126 -13.22 13.84 -1.03
CA ALA A 126 -13.80 14.77 -1.99
C ALA A 126 -14.64 14.08 -3.09
N SER A 127 -15.30 12.97 -2.74
CA SER A 127 -16.07 12.13 -3.63
C SER A 127 -17.51 11.98 -3.14
N SER A 128 -18.47 11.96 -4.06
CA SER A 128 -19.87 11.65 -3.71
C SER A 128 -20.13 10.15 -3.55
N ASP A 129 -19.16 9.31 -3.93
CA ASP A 129 -19.32 7.86 -3.92
C ASP A 129 -18.81 7.25 -2.60
N ILE A 130 -19.75 6.70 -1.82
CA ILE A 130 -19.47 5.98 -0.57
C ILE A 130 -18.66 4.71 -0.81
N ASN A 131 -18.71 4.11 -2.00
CA ASN A 131 -17.96 2.89 -2.29
C ASN A 131 -16.45 3.09 -2.06
N MET A 132 -15.93 4.29 -2.31
CA MET A 132 -14.51 4.63 -2.08
C MET A 132 -14.09 4.43 -0.61
N VAL A 133 -15.01 4.60 0.35
CA VAL A 133 -14.77 4.31 1.77
C VAL A 133 -14.68 2.81 2.01
N TYR A 134 -15.55 2.01 1.39
CA TYR A 134 -15.48 0.54 1.47
C TYR A 134 -14.16 0.01 0.91
N TRP A 135 -13.68 0.56 -0.21
CA TRP A 135 -12.36 0.21 -0.75
C TRP A 135 -11.21 0.62 0.17
N SER A 136 -11.32 1.78 0.82
CA SER A 136 -10.33 2.20 1.81
C SER A 136 -10.23 1.19 2.96
N VAL A 137 -11.38 0.65 3.43
CA VAL A 137 -11.42 -0.40 4.45
C VAL A 137 -10.77 -1.69 3.95
N VAL A 138 -11.19 -2.20 2.78
CA VAL A 138 -10.64 -3.42 2.19
C VAL A 138 -9.13 -3.33 1.99
N LEU A 139 -8.66 -2.20 1.44
CA LEU A 139 -7.23 -1.94 1.22
C LEU A 139 -6.46 -1.85 2.54
N SER A 140 -7.05 -1.28 3.59
CA SER A 140 -6.43 -1.19 4.92
C SER A 140 -6.18 -2.58 5.52
N PHE A 141 -7.15 -3.50 5.39
CA PHE A 141 -6.95 -4.89 5.79
C PHE A 141 -5.86 -5.58 4.95
N GLY A 142 -5.83 -5.34 3.63
CA GLY A 142 -4.77 -5.86 2.76
C GLY A 142 -3.38 -5.36 3.16
N LEU A 143 -3.23 -4.06 3.44
CA LEU A 143 -1.96 -3.47 3.87
C LEU A 143 -1.55 -3.88 5.28
N MET A 144 -2.49 -4.24 6.15
CA MET A 144 -2.19 -4.75 7.48
C MET A 144 -1.29 -5.98 7.41
N PHE A 145 -1.69 -6.97 6.61
CA PHE A 145 -0.89 -8.19 6.41
C PHE A 145 0.43 -7.84 5.73
N TRP A 146 0.37 -7.01 4.69
CA TRP A 146 1.56 -6.59 3.96
C TRP A 146 2.63 -5.99 4.87
N GLY A 147 2.29 -5.02 5.70
CA GLY A 147 3.25 -4.34 6.57
C GLY A 147 3.63 -5.13 7.82
N TYR A 148 3.04 -6.30 8.08
CA TYR A 148 3.33 -7.12 9.25
C TYR A 148 4.41 -8.17 8.97
N PHE A 149 4.32 -8.88 7.83
CA PHE A 149 5.26 -9.95 7.48
C PHE A 149 6.73 -9.48 7.38
N PRO A 150 7.04 -8.34 6.73
CA PRO A 150 8.40 -7.80 6.70
C PRO A 150 8.95 -7.55 8.10
N SER A 151 8.18 -6.95 8.99
CA SER A 151 8.57 -6.67 10.39
C SER A 151 8.80 -7.96 11.17
N ALA A 152 7.95 -8.98 10.99
CA ALA A 152 8.13 -10.29 11.61
C ALA A 152 9.41 -10.99 11.11
N LEU A 153 9.73 -10.90 9.82
CA LEU A 153 10.97 -11.45 9.26
C LEU A 153 12.21 -10.71 9.76
N GLN A 154 12.14 -9.38 9.89
CA GLN A 154 13.21 -8.57 10.49
C GLN A 154 13.46 -8.95 11.96
N ALA A 155 12.42 -9.27 12.71
CA ALA A 155 12.52 -9.72 14.10
C ALA A 155 13.32 -11.02 14.26
N TYR A 156 13.28 -11.91 13.24
CA TYR A 156 14.11 -13.11 13.16
C TYR A 156 15.44 -12.90 12.43
N LYS A 157 15.86 -11.64 12.21
CA LYS A 157 17.08 -11.26 11.47
C LYS A 157 17.11 -11.74 10.01
N ARG A 158 15.94 -12.02 9.42
CA ARG A 158 15.80 -12.41 8.00
C ARG A 158 15.56 -11.18 7.13
N PHE A 159 16.48 -10.23 7.15
CA PHE A 159 16.35 -8.93 6.49
C PHE A 159 16.18 -9.05 4.96
N VAL A 160 16.92 -9.95 4.31
CA VAL A 160 16.77 -10.18 2.86
C VAL A 160 15.37 -10.68 2.52
N ALA A 161 14.84 -11.62 3.30
CA ALA A 161 13.49 -12.13 3.08
C ALA A 161 12.42 -11.04 3.32
N SER A 162 12.63 -10.17 4.30
CA SER A 162 11.77 -9.02 4.56
C SER A 162 11.66 -8.10 3.34
N ILE A 163 12.80 -7.73 2.76
CA ILE A 163 12.84 -6.89 1.55
C ILE A 163 12.27 -7.60 0.34
N SER A 164 12.52 -8.90 0.19
CA SER A 164 11.91 -9.69 -0.89
C SER A 164 10.40 -9.61 -0.84
N VAL A 165 9.80 -9.65 0.36
CA VAL A 165 8.38 -9.36 0.54
C VAL A 165 8.11 -7.94 0.05
N ASP A 166 8.71 -6.89 0.64
CA ASP A 166 8.43 -5.49 0.25
C ASP A 166 8.51 -5.20 -1.27
N ILE A 167 9.54 -5.72 -1.94
CA ILE A 167 9.73 -5.58 -3.38
C ILE A 167 8.65 -6.32 -4.17
N SER A 168 8.20 -7.50 -3.72
CA SER A 168 7.22 -8.31 -4.43
C SER A 168 5.90 -7.56 -4.64
N LEU A 169 5.38 -6.81 -3.66
CA LEU A 169 4.17 -6.01 -3.88
C LEU A 169 4.43 -4.83 -4.81
N GLY A 170 5.61 -4.21 -4.74
CA GLY A 170 5.99 -3.16 -5.67
C GLY A 170 5.92 -3.67 -7.12
N ILE A 171 6.50 -4.85 -7.36
CA ILE A 171 6.46 -5.52 -8.67
C ILE A 171 5.02 -5.87 -9.05
N ILE A 172 4.25 -6.51 -8.16
CA ILE A 172 2.85 -6.88 -8.42
C ILE A 172 2.02 -5.65 -8.78
N ARG A 173 2.18 -4.53 -8.07
CA ARG A 173 1.48 -3.27 -8.34
C ARG A 173 1.82 -2.72 -9.71
N VAL A 174 3.10 -2.64 -10.05
CA VAL A 174 3.56 -2.12 -11.34
C VAL A 174 3.10 -3.02 -12.48
N LEU A 175 3.19 -4.35 -12.33
CA LEU A 175 2.73 -5.31 -13.33
C LEU A 175 1.20 -5.29 -13.49
N ALA A 176 0.45 -5.21 -12.39
CA ALA A 176 -1.00 -5.13 -12.42
C ALA A 176 -1.43 -3.89 -13.21
N VAL A 177 -0.96 -2.70 -12.84
CA VAL A 177 -1.32 -1.46 -13.55
C VAL A 177 -0.78 -1.44 -14.98
N GLY A 178 0.45 -1.91 -15.20
CA GLY A 178 1.07 -1.99 -16.52
C GLY A 178 0.26 -2.88 -17.46
N SER A 179 -0.12 -4.08 -17.02
CA SER A 179 -0.97 -5.00 -17.80
C SER A 179 -2.32 -4.39 -18.14
N PHE A 180 -2.96 -3.66 -17.22
CA PHE A 180 -4.19 -2.93 -17.50
C PHE A 180 -4.01 -1.83 -18.55
N PHE A 181 -2.85 -1.17 -18.56
CA PHE A 181 -2.53 -0.16 -19.57
C PHE A 181 -2.37 -0.79 -20.96
N PHE A 182 -1.68 -1.94 -21.05
CA PHE A 182 -1.47 -2.66 -22.31
C PHE A 182 -2.73 -3.38 -22.83
N ALA A 183 -3.62 -3.86 -21.95
CA ALA A 183 -4.85 -4.57 -22.32
C ALA A 183 -5.97 -3.64 -22.85
N GLY A 184 -5.81 -2.31 -22.80
CA GLY A 184 -6.76 -1.37 -23.37
C GLY A 184 -6.69 0.02 -22.72
N GLY A 185 -5.86 0.90 -23.29
CA GLY A 185 -5.50 2.23 -22.78
C GLY A 185 -6.60 3.31 -22.69
N ARG A 186 -7.88 2.94 -22.53
CA ARG A 186 -8.98 3.88 -22.22
C ARG A 186 -9.81 3.52 -20.99
N CYS A 187 -9.51 2.40 -20.33
CA CYS A 187 -10.41 1.86 -19.31
C CYS A 187 -9.79 1.76 -17.90
N VAL A 188 -8.65 2.39 -17.60
CA VAL A 188 -8.15 2.39 -16.21
C VAL A 188 -9.13 3.15 -15.30
N GLY A 189 -9.66 4.30 -15.75
CA GLY A 189 -10.74 5.01 -15.06
C GLY A 189 -12.04 4.17 -14.98
N SER A 190 -12.46 3.56 -16.09
CA SER A 190 -13.70 2.76 -16.13
C SER A 190 -13.64 1.47 -15.32
N TYR A 191 -12.47 0.83 -15.18
CA TYR A 191 -12.31 -0.40 -14.41
C TYR A 191 -11.90 -0.15 -12.96
N LEU A 192 -11.17 0.91 -12.60
CA LEU A 192 -11.11 1.29 -11.18
C LEU A 192 -12.50 1.68 -10.71
N SER A 193 -13.26 2.46 -11.50
CA SER A 193 -14.67 2.72 -11.21
C SER A 193 -15.55 1.48 -11.28
N ARG A 194 -15.29 0.41 -12.04
CA ARG A 194 -16.13 -0.83 -12.05
C ARG A 194 -15.72 -1.90 -11.05
N CYS A 195 -14.42 -2.03 -10.78
CA CYS A 195 -13.94 -2.80 -9.65
C CYS A 195 -14.38 -2.11 -8.36
N ILE A 196 -14.44 -0.77 -8.32
CA ILE A 196 -14.96 -0.02 -7.18
C ILE A 196 -16.50 0.05 -7.13
N PHE A 197 -17.18 0.33 -8.25
CA PHE A 197 -18.64 0.22 -8.44
C PHE A 197 -19.03 -1.20 -8.90
N PHE A 198 -18.93 -2.17 -8.00
CA PHE A 198 -19.69 -3.42 -8.16
C PHE A 198 -21.05 -3.33 -7.44
N ASN A 199 -21.73 -2.17 -7.41
CA ASN A 199 -23.16 -2.13 -7.06
C ASN A 199 -23.84 -0.78 -7.40
N ASN A 200 -23.92 -0.39 -8.67
CA ASN A 200 -25.05 0.43 -9.13
C ASN A 200 -25.17 0.46 -10.65
N ARG A 201 -25.79 -0.57 -11.21
CA ARG A 201 -26.48 -0.47 -12.51
C ARG A 201 -27.89 -1.03 -12.36
N HIS A 202 -28.70 -0.34 -11.59
CA HIS A 202 -30.15 -0.36 -11.76
C HIS A 202 -30.69 1.07 -11.72
N THR A 203 -30.35 1.88 -12.72
CA THR A 203 -31.27 2.91 -13.23
C THR A 203 -30.76 3.52 -14.53
N GLY A 204 -31.66 3.63 -15.51
CA GLY A 204 -31.59 4.69 -16.52
C GLY A 204 -30.86 4.36 -17.82
N ARG A 205 -31.63 3.91 -18.80
CA ARG A 205 -31.30 3.92 -20.23
C ARG A 205 -30.76 5.28 -20.70
N SER A 206 -29.73 5.24 -21.55
CA SER A 206 -29.65 6.06 -22.78
C SER A 206 -28.62 5.42 -23.71
N LEU A 207 -29.13 4.47 -24.52
CA LEU A 207 -28.59 4.18 -25.85
C LEU A 207 -28.79 5.41 -26.73
N LEU A 208 -27.93 5.54 -27.77
CA LEU A 208 -27.90 6.56 -28.85
C LEU A 208 -27.09 7.81 -28.46
N GLN A 209 -25.94 8.17 -29.06
CA GLN A 209 -25.33 7.89 -30.35
C GLN A 209 -23.79 7.99 -30.24
N ALA A 210 -23.08 7.11 -30.96
CA ALA A 210 -21.69 7.30 -31.37
C ALA A 210 -21.68 7.71 -32.87
N PRO A 211 -20.55 8.19 -33.42
CA PRO A 211 -20.47 9.35 -34.31
C PRO A 211 -20.63 9.02 -35.80
N SER A 212 -21.28 9.91 -36.55
CA SER A 212 -21.21 9.95 -38.02
C SER A 212 -20.14 10.93 -38.48
N PHE A 213 -18.95 10.40 -38.79
CA PHE A 213 -17.92 11.05 -39.58
C PHE A 213 -18.11 10.63 -41.06
N PHE A 214 -18.62 11.55 -41.89
CA PHE A 214 -18.52 11.68 -43.36
C PHE A 214 -19.55 12.79 -43.71
N GLY A 215 -19.21 14.01 -44.13
CA GLY A 215 -18.32 14.38 -45.22
C GLY A 215 -19.19 14.72 -46.44
N LEU A 216 -19.49 16.00 -46.70
CA LEU A 216 -19.75 16.61 -48.01
C LEU A 216 -20.21 18.08 -47.86
N GLY A 217 -19.47 18.99 -48.49
CA GLY A 217 -19.86 20.39 -48.63
C GLY A 217 -20.81 20.64 -49.81
N ARG A 218 -21.58 21.72 -49.71
CA ARG A 218 -22.03 22.66 -50.76
C ARG A 218 -23.02 23.65 -50.12
N SER A 219 -22.70 24.95 -50.11
CA SER A 219 -23.21 25.95 -51.06
C SER A 219 -24.69 26.33 -50.84
N LYS A 220 -24.95 27.35 -50.04
CA LYS A 220 -25.29 28.74 -50.44
C LYS A 220 -25.58 29.56 -49.18
#